data_AF-Q1YSI3-F1
#
_entry.id   AF-Q1YSI3-F1
#
_cell.length_a   1.000
_cell.length_b   1.000
_cell.length_c   1.000
_cell.angle_alpha   90.00
_cell.angle_beta   90.00
_cell.angle_gamma   90.00
#
_symmetry.space_group_name_H-M   'P 1'
#
loop_
_entity.id
_entity.type
_entity.pdbx_description
1 polymer ?
#
loop_
_entity_poly.entity_id
_entity_poly.type
_entity_poly.pdbx_seq_one_letter_code
_entity_poly.pdbx_strand_id
1 'polypeptide(L)'
;MHISKYLKDKTFLGALVFWLIATISYFQFVAMGYALSPIAVDGLESLLTFYIPVLVLTVFLLLYLTRKRPPVKWDKLYAVSKTTANKEAWLSVGYLLLTQMILGLGFDLGLHFPGTDIYSTGSHSQTDVLIWAVTYTITYTVLPLLWLRSRGFSLKKLFSSLQWIRDLWIIVAYWALDFFGPILAGATDFIGGITASQYAQGVPLGIFVNALGAGLPVVVMMHMIFIPRVAILVKNKLTVILLGGLFYSVFSVFDQGVDYSTLDIGLTSFAYVVMTQTLVGMGKATFTVVTGNPFIHFITLHIVSARVPFDTRMYIEIFKLK
;
A
#
# COMPACT_ATOMS: atom_id res chain seq x y z
N MET A 1 24.01 -7.05 10.83
CA MET A 1 23.45 -5.69 10.60
C MET A 1 23.74 -4.89 11.86
N HIS A 2 24.58 -3.84 11.84
CA HIS A 2 24.87 -3.08 13.07
C HIS A 2 23.72 -2.12 13.40
N ILE A 3 22.89 -2.51 14.36
CA ILE A 3 21.70 -1.75 14.85
C ILE A 3 22.09 -0.33 15.27
N SER A 4 23.30 -0.14 15.82
CA SER A 4 23.81 1.16 16.27
C SER A 4 23.86 2.25 15.19
N LYS A 5 23.92 1.89 13.90
CA LYS A 5 23.90 2.85 12.80
C LYS A 5 22.51 3.45 12.58
N TYR A 6 21.46 2.69 12.85
CA TYR A 6 20.06 3.12 12.69
C TYR A 6 19.64 4.06 13.82
N LEU A 7 20.12 3.81 15.04
CA LEU A 7 19.88 4.67 16.21
C LEU A 7 20.55 6.06 16.12
N LYS A 8 21.42 6.27 15.14
CA LYS A 8 22.04 7.59 14.86
C LYS A 8 21.32 8.37 13.75
N ASP A 9 20.37 7.74 13.06
CA ASP A 9 19.60 8.37 12.00
C ASP A 9 18.42 9.13 12.59
N LYS A 10 18.55 10.46 12.70
CA LYS A 10 17.52 11.33 13.27
C LYS A 10 16.19 11.25 12.50
N THR A 11 16.24 11.07 11.18
CA THR A 11 15.03 10.94 10.36
C THR A 11 14.32 9.63 10.66
N PHE A 12 15.07 8.53 10.80
CA PHE A 12 14.52 7.25 11.23
C PHE A 12 13.84 7.36 12.61
N LEU A 13 14.53 7.94 13.59
CA LEU A 13 14.01 8.10 14.93
C LEU A 13 12.76 8.98 14.95
N GLY A 14 12.76 10.11 14.24
CA GLY A 14 11.59 10.98 14.17
C GLY A 14 10.37 10.28 13.55
N ALA A 15 10.57 9.56 12.44
CA ALA A 15 9.51 8.78 11.79
C ALA A 15 9.00 7.64 12.68
N LEU A 16 9.91 6.97 13.40
CA LEU A 16 9.55 5.89 14.33
C LEU A 16 8.77 6.42 15.53
N VAL A 17 9.20 7.54 16.10
CA VAL A 17 8.50 8.22 17.20
C VAL A 17 7.10 8.64 16.77
N PHE A 18 6.94 9.19 15.55
CA PHE A 18 5.61 9.52 15.03
C PHE A 18 4.69 8.28 14.97
N TRP A 19 5.18 7.17 14.42
CA TRP A 19 4.42 5.92 14.37
C TRP A 19 4.10 5.37 15.77
N LEU A 20 5.06 5.42 16.70
CA LEU A 20 4.86 5.00 18.09
C LEU A 20 3.81 5.87 18.79
N ILE A 21 3.84 7.19 18.58
CA ILE A 21 2.83 8.11 19.13
C ILE A 21 1.45 7.72 18.60
N ALA A 22 1.28 7.53 17.29
CA ALA A 22 -0.01 7.12 16.74
C ALA A 22 -0.49 5.77 17.30
N THR A 23 0.41 4.80 17.43
CA THR A 23 0.13 3.48 17.99
C THR A 23 -0.29 3.56 19.46
N ILE A 24 0.46 4.29 20.28
CA ILE A 24 0.13 4.49 21.71
C ILE A 24 -1.17 5.25 21.84
N SER A 25 -1.38 6.31 21.05
CA SER A 25 -2.61 7.10 21.05
C SER A 25 -3.83 6.24 20.74
N TYR A 26 -3.76 5.34 19.75
CA TYR A 26 -4.86 4.41 19.46
C TYR A 26 -5.24 3.59 20.71
N PHE A 27 -4.28 2.95 21.37
CA PHE A 27 -4.55 2.16 22.57
C PHE A 27 -5.01 3.00 23.77
N GLN A 28 -4.53 4.24 23.89
CA GLN A 28 -5.00 5.17 24.91
C GLN A 28 -6.46 5.59 24.66
N PHE A 29 -6.84 5.90 23.41
CA PHE A 29 -8.22 6.21 23.07
C PHE A 29 -9.16 5.04 23.36
N VAL A 30 -8.75 3.81 22.99
CA VAL A 30 -9.49 2.58 23.33
C VAL A 30 -9.64 2.45 24.85
N ALA A 31 -8.55 2.62 25.62
CA ALA A 31 -8.58 2.52 27.08
C ALA A 31 -9.44 3.60 27.75
N MET A 32 -9.56 4.78 27.12
CA MET A 32 -10.44 5.88 27.54
C MET A 32 -11.90 5.66 27.16
N GLY A 33 -12.23 4.59 26.44
CA GLY A 33 -13.60 4.27 26.03
C GLY A 33 -14.09 5.06 24.82
N TYR A 34 -13.18 5.56 23.97
CA TYR A 34 -13.56 6.23 22.73
C TYR A 34 -14.27 5.27 21.80
N ALA A 35 -15.26 5.76 21.06
CA ALA A 35 -15.95 4.97 20.05
C ALA A 35 -14.97 4.53 18.94
N LEU A 36 -15.11 3.28 18.52
CA LEU A 36 -14.26 2.67 17.50
C LEU A 36 -14.96 2.69 16.15
N SER A 37 -14.20 3.05 15.12
CA SER A 37 -14.64 2.84 13.74
C SER A 37 -14.66 1.35 13.40
N PRO A 38 -15.46 0.92 12.43
CA PRO A 38 -15.53 -0.47 11.98
C PRO A 38 -14.17 -1.11 11.68
N ILE A 39 -13.25 -0.37 11.05
CA ILE A 39 -11.89 -0.87 10.75
C ILE A 39 -11.04 -1.10 12.01
N ALA A 40 -11.39 -0.50 13.14
CA ALA A 40 -10.54 -0.38 14.31
C ALA A 40 -10.98 -1.26 15.51
N VAL A 41 -12.01 -2.11 15.36
CA VAL A 41 -12.62 -2.87 16.46
C VAL A 41 -11.63 -3.84 17.14
N ASP A 42 -10.72 -4.47 16.38
CA ASP A 42 -9.80 -5.51 16.88
C ASP A 42 -8.32 -5.15 16.73
N GLY A 43 -7.97 -3.88 16.99
CA GLY A 43 -6.66 -3.40 16.58
C GLY A 43 -5.46 -3.99 17.29
N LEU A 44 -5.60 -4.43 18.55
CA LEU A 44 -4.51 -5.15 19.24
C LEU A 44 -4.26 -6.51 18.59
N GLU A 45 -5.33 -7.29 18.42
CA GLU A 45 -5.25 -8.63 17.83
C GLU A 45 -4.69 -8.53 16.42
N SER A 46 -5.26 -7.66 15.59
CA SER A 46 -4.80 -7.42 14.21
C SER A 46 -3.32 -7.02 14.15
N LEU A 47 -2.86 -6.15 15.06
CA LEU A 47 -1.46 -5.75 15.13
C LEU A 47 -0.54 -6.95 15.40
N LEU A 48 -0.88 -7.79 16.38
CA LEU A 48 -0.05 -8.90 16.83
C LEU A 48 -0.09 -10.10 15.87
N THR A 49 -1.26 -10.43 15.33
CA THR A 49 -1.47 -11.66 14.55
C THR A 49 -1.27 -11.46 13.05
N PHE A 50 -1.46 -10.23 12.54
CA PHE A 50 -1.36 -9.92 11.13
C PHE A 50 -0.21 -8.95 10.82
N TYR A 51 -0.27 -7.72 11.34
CA TYR A 51 0.62 -6.66 10.85
C TYR A 51 2.09 -6.82 11.29
N ILE A 52 2.37 -7.25 12.52
CA ILE A 52 3.74 -7.51 12.98
C ILE A 52 4.35 -8.72 12.23
N PRO A 53 3.67 -9.87 12.09
CA PRO A 53 4.17 -10.97 11.26
C PRO A 53 4.44 -10.55 9.82
N VAL A 54 3.52 -9.80 9.20
CA VAL A 54 3.71 -9.24 7.86
C VAL A 54 4.95 -8.36 7.81
N LEU A 55 5.17 -7.46 8.79
CA LEU A 55 6.38 -6.64 8.87
C LEU A 55 7.65 -7.50 8.93
N VAL A 56 7.66 -8.53 9.79
CA VAL A 56 8.82 -9.42 9.95
C VAL A 56 9.17 -10.14 8.65
N LEU A 57 8.17 -10.67 7.96
CA LEU A 57 8.34 -11.38 6.69
C LEU A 57 8.71 -10.41 5.56
N THR A 58 7.88 -9.39 5.31
CA THR A 58 8.03 -8.44 4.18
C THR A 58 9.24 -7.55 4.29
N VAL A 59 9.59 -7.10 5.50
CA VAL A 59 10.69 -6.15 5.68
C VAL A 59 11.96 -6.88 6.06
N PHE A 60 11.98 -7.52 7.22
CA PHE A 60 13.25 -8.01 7.79
C PHE A 60 13.79 -9.25 7.06
N LEU A 61 12.93 -10.23 6.77
CA LEU A 61 13.34 -11.41 6.01
C LEU A 61 13.76 -11.02 4.58
N LEU A 62 13.00 -10.17 3.90
CA LEU A 62 13.36 -9.76 2.54
C LEU A 62 14.67 -8.95 2.51
N LEU A 63 14.89 -8.03 3.45
CA LEU A 63 16.17 -7.34 3.61
C LEU A 63 17.33 -8.31 3.86
N TYR A 64 17.10 -9.34 4.68
CA TYR A 64 18.10 -10.37 4.94
C TYR A 64 18.44 -11.18 3.69
N LEU A 65 17.43 -11.70 2.98
CA LEU A 65 17.61 -12.52 1.77
C LEU A 65 18.26 -11.71 0.63
N THR A 66 18.01 -10.40 0.57
CA THR A 66 18.53 -9.51 -0.46
C THR A 66 19.78 -8.72 -0.04
N ARG A 67 20.35 -8.99 1.14
CA ARG A 67 21.47 -8.21 1.73
C ARG A 67 22.72 -8.10 0.84
N LYS A 68 22.94 -9.08 -0.04
CA LYS A 68 24.08 -9.14 -0.97
C LYS A 68 23.82 -8.47 -2.32
N ARG A 69 22.61 -7.94 -2.55
CA ARG A 69 22.27 -7.29 -3.82
C ARG A 69 22.98 -5.95 -3.99
N PRO A 70 23.39 -5.59 -5.22
CA PRO A 70 23.98 -4.28 -5.48
C PRO A 70 22.96 -3.18 -5.18
N PRO A 71 23.41 -2.01 -4.69
CA PRO A 71 22.54 -0.85 -4.51
C PRO A 71 21.87 -0.41 -5.82
N VAL A 72 20.61 0.01 -5.72
CA VAL A 72 19.87 0.59 -6.84
C VAL A 72 20.45 1.97 -7.17
N LYS A 73 20.73 2.22 -8.45
CA LYS A 73 21.18 3.54 -8.95
C LYS A 73 19.96 4.43 -9.23
N TRP A 74 19.33 4.91 -8.17
CA TRP A 74 18.04 5.64 -8.21
C TRP A 74 18.05 6.86 -9.13
N ASP A 75 19.12 7.66 -9.08
CA ASP A 75 19.37 8.82 -9.94
C ASP A 75 19.29 8.45 -11.42
N LYS A 76 19.95 7.35 -11.81
CA LYS A 76 19.98 6.89 -13.19
C LYS A 76 18.66 6.24 -13.58
N LEU A 77 18.12 5.37 -12.73
CA LEU A 77 16.95 4.56 -13.07
C LEU A 77 15.68 5.41 -13.16
N TYR A 78 15.48 6.32 -12.21
CA TYR A 78 14.26 7.12 -12.08
C TYR A 78 14.43 8.59 -12.50
N ALA A 79 15.59 8.94 -13.09
CA ALA A 79 15.92 10.30 -13.53
C ALA A 79 15.79 11.35 -12.40
N VAL A 80 16.24 10.99 -11.19
CA VAL A 80 16.09 11.83 -10.00
C VAL A 80 17.31 12.70 -9.80
N SER A 81 17.11 14.02 -9.68
CA SER A 81 18.17 14.94 -9.26
C SER A 81 18.23 15.05 -7.74
N LYS A 82 19.45 14.95 -7.18
CA LYS A 82 19.68 15.15 -5.75
C LYS A 82 19.34 16.57 -5.28
N THR A 83 19.45 17.57 -6.16
CA THR A 83 19.16 18.96 -5.82
C THR A 83 17.66 19.23 -5.68
N THR A 84 16.81 18.53 -6.43
CA THR A 84 15.35 18.72 -6.40
C THR A 84 14.62 17.67 -5.57
N ALA A 85 15.24 16.52 -5.28
CA ALA A 85 14.56 15.38 -4.65
C ALA A 85 13.86 15.70 -3.34
N ASN A 86 14.42 16.56 -2.48
CA ASN A 86 13.75 16.92 -1.23
C ASN A 86 12.43 17.67 -1.51
N LYS A 87 12.47 18.66 -2.41
CA LYS A 87 11.29 19.42 -2.82
C LYS A 87 10.26 18.50 -3.50
N GLU A 88 10.70 17.61 -4.38
CA GLU A 88 9.83 16.67 -5.09
C GLU A 88 9.19 15.63 -4.16
N ALA A 89 9.93 15.12 -3.16
CA ALA A 89 9.38 14.22 -2.15
C ALA A 89 8.27 14.91 -1.35
N TRP A 90 8.51 16.11 -0.83
CA TRP A 90 7.48 16.89 -0.13
C TRP A 90 6.30 17.28 -1.02
N LEU A 91 6.56 17.62 -2.29
CA LEU A 91 5.49 17.89 -3.25
C LEU A 91 4.62 16.66 -3.48
N SER A 92 5.21 15.45 -3.52
CA SER A 92 4.42 14.22 -3.65
C SER A 92 3.57 13.92 -2.40
N VAL A 93 4.09 14.21 -1.20
CA VAL A 93 3.32 14.12 0.05
C VAL A 93 2.18 15.12 0.06
N GLY A 94 2.45 16.38 -0.26
CA GLY A 94 1.44 17.43 -0.31
C GLY A 94 0.38 17.19 -1.38
N TYR A 95 0.79 16.71 -2.56
CA TYR A 95 -0.13 16.31 -3.63
C TYR A 95 -1.05 15.20 -3.15
N LEU A 96 -0.50 14.12 -2.59
CA LEU A 96 -1.28 12.99 -2.08
C LEU A 96 -2.24 13.43 -0.97
N LEU A 97 -1.75 14.16 0.04
CA LEU A 97 -2.58 14.63 1.14
C LEU A 97 -3.73 15.50 0.61
N LEU A 98 -3.43 16.50 -0.21
CA LEU A 98 -4.46 17.42 -0.74
C LEU A 98 -5.51 16.67 -1.56
N THR A 99 -5.08 15.77 -2.45
CA THR A 99 -6.00 15.01 -3.30
C THR A 99 -6.80 13.97 -2.51
N GLN A 100 -6.23 13.34 -1.47
CA GLN A 100 -6.98 12.48 -0.55
C GLN A 100 -8.00 13.28 0.26
N MET A 101 -7.68 14.49 0.70
CA MET A 101 -8.66 15.36 1.36
C MET A 101 -9.80 15.75 0.42
N ILE A 102 -9.52 16.01 -0.87
CA ILE A 102 -10.57 16.33 -1.84
C ILE A 102 -11.42 15.09 -2.14
N LEU A 103 -10.78 13.97 -2.50
CA LEU A 103 -11.45 12.75 -2.97
C LEU A 103 -12.11 11.97 -1.82
N GLY A 104 -11.41 11.80 -0.71
CA GLY A 104 -11.89 11.06 0.44
C GLY A 104 -12.90 11.83 1.27
N LEU A 105 -12.58 13.04 1.73
CA LEU A 105 -13.52 13.83 2.54
C LEU A 105 -14.69 14.38 1.71
N GLY A 106 -14.46 14.71 0.44
CA GLY A 106 -15.45 15.39 -0.41
C GLY A 106 -16.31 14.47 -1.28
N PHE A 107 -15.82 13.26 -1.59
CA PHE A 107 -16.49 12.33 -2.50
C PHE A 107 -16.50 10.88 -2.00
N ASP A 108 -16.08 10.64 -0.76
CA ASP A 108 -15.99 9.31 -0.12
C ASP A 108 -15.16 8.29 -0.93
N LEU A 109 -14.17 8.77 -1.71
CA LEU A 109 -13.28 7.91 -2.48
C LEU A 109 -11.97 7.66 -1.73
N GLY A 110 -11.67 6.39 -1.46
CA GLY A 110 -10.45 5.92 -0.80
C GLY A 110 -9.51 5.15 -1.73
N LEU A 111 -8.31 4.83 -1.24
CA LEU A 111 -7.34 4.03 -2.01
C LEU A 111 -7.95 2.68 -2.41
N HIS A 112 -8.69 2.04 -1.52
CA HIS A 112 -9.43 0.83 -1.84
C HIS A 112 -10.91 1.15 -2.02
N PHE A 113 -11.52 0.61 -3.07
CA PHE A 113 -12.97 0.64 -3.23
C PHE A 113 -13.62 -0.18 -2.08
N PRO A 114 -14.73 0.30 -1.46
CA PRO A 114 -15.57 1.42 -1.88
C PRO A 114 -15.26 2.78 -1.19
N GLY A 115 -14.02 3.02 -0.79
CA GLY A 115 -13.69 4.22 -0.02
C GLY A 115 -13.98 4.03 1.45
N THR A 116 -14.57 5.00 2.14
CA THR A 116 -14.84 4.90 3.59
C THR A 116 -15.97 3.94 3.93
N ASP A 117 -16.86 3.67 2.97
CA ASP A 117 -18.02 2.81 3.13
C ASP A 117 -17.64 1.37 3.46
N ILE A 118 -18.47 0.72 4.28
CA ILE A 118 -18.43 -0.74 4.40
C ILE A 118 -19.27 -1.33 3.27
N TYR A 119 -18.63 -2.11 2.40
CA TYR A 119 -19.35 -2.86 1.38
C TYR A 119 -20.45 -3.73 1.99
N SER A 120 -21.65 -3.62 1.43
CA SER A 120 -22.74 -4.55 1.68
C SER A 120 -23.39 -4.94 0.34
N THR A 121 -23.97 -6.14 0.27
CA THR A 121 -24.59 -6.62 -0.96
C THR A 121 -25.65 -5.62 -1.45
N GLY A 122 -25.51 -5.18 -2.70
CA GLY A 122 -26.36 -4.19 -3.35
C GLY A 122 -26.05 -2.73 -3.02
N SER A 123 -25.03 -2.42 -2.21
CA SER A 123 -24.72 -1.03 -1.83
C SER A 123 -24.11 -0.20 -2.95
N HIS A 124 -23.45 -0.84 -3.92
CA HIS A 124 -22.74 -0.14 -4.99
C HIS A 124 -23.02 -0.73 -6.38
N SER A 125 -22.88 0.13 -7.37
CA SER A 125 -23.11 -0.14 -8.78
C SER A 125 -21.81 -0.20 -9.57
N GLN A 126 -21.90 -0.67 -10.82
CA GLN A 126 -20.79 -0.64 -11.76
C GLN A 126 -20.31 0.80 -12.05
N THR A 127 -21.22 1.77 -11.99
CA THR A 127 -20.90 3.18 -12.18
C THR A 127 -19.99 3.69 -11.06
N ASP A 128 -20.24 3.29 -9.81
CA ASP A 128 -19.43 3.70 -8.67
C ASP A 128 -18.00 3.17 -8.79
N VAL A 129 -17.86 1.90 -9.17
CA VAL A 129 -16.56 1.28 -9.46
C VAL A 129 -15.84 2.01 -10.59
N LEU A 130 -16.54 2.38 -11.67
CA LEU A 130 -15.95 3.08 -12.79
C LEU A 130 -15.48 4.49 -12.41
N ILE A 131 -16.32 5.25 -11.68
CA ILE A 131 -15.98 6.59 -11.19
C ILE A 131 -14.73 6.51 -10.32
N TRP A 132 -14.69 5.60 -9.35
CA TRP A 132 -13.54 5.39 -8.49
C TRP A 132 -12.28 5.04 -9.29
N ALA A 133 -12.34 4.00 -10.13
CA ALA A 133 -11.18 3.50 -10.86
C ALA A 133 -10.61 4.56 -11.82
N VAL A 134 -11.47 5.27 -12.55
CA VAL A 134 -11.05 6.33 -13.48
C VAL A 134 -10.47 7.52 -12.72
N THR A 135 -11.13 7.97 -11.66
CA THR A 135 -10.68 9.13 -10.87
C THR A 135 -9.31 8.87 -10.24
N TYR A 136 -9.12 7.69 -9.62
CA TYR A 136 -7.83 7.31 -9.03
C TYR A 136 -6.74 7.09 -10.08
N THR A 137 -7.08 6.47 -11.22
CA THR A 137 -6.14 6.31 -12.33
C THR A 137 -5.66 7.66 -12.84
N ILE A 138 -6.57 8.60 -13.10
CA ILE A 138 -6.19 9.92 -13.61
C ILE A 138 -5.34 10.67 -12.58
N THR A 139 -5.81 10.74 -11.34
CA THR A 139 -5.20 11.54 -10.27
C THR A 139 -3.84 10.99 -9.87
N TYR A 140 -3.72 9.68 -9.64
CA TYR A 140 -2.51 9.11 -9.04
C TYR A 140 -1.61 8.35 -10.01
N THR A 141 -2.07 8.07 -11.23
CA THR A 141 -1.27 7.37 -12.24
C THR A 141 -0.97 8.27 -13.43
N VAL A 142 -1.99 8.80 -14.13
CA VAL A 142 -1.78 9.55 -15.39
C VAL A 142 -1.09 10.88 -15.15
N LEU A 143 -1.66 11.77 -14.31
CA LEU A 143 -1.07 13.08 -14.05
C LEU A 143 0.37 12.97 -13.49
N PRO A 144 0.66 12.07 -12.52
CA PRO A 144 2.00 11.95 -11.98
C PRO A 144 2.99 11.30 -12.96
N LEU A 145 2.54 10.40 -13.85
CA LEU A 145 3.38 9.87 -14.93
C LEU A 145 3.72 10.94 -15.97
N LEU A 146 2.77 11.81 -16.33
CA LEU A 146 3.04 12.95 -17.22
C LEU A 146 4.07 13.90 -16.59
N TRP A 147 3.92 14.18 -15.29
CA TRP A 147 4.91 14.94 -14.54
C TRP A 147 6.28 14.24 -14.52
N LEU A 148 6.34 12.93 -14.24
CA LEU A 148 7.59 12.16 -14.27
C LEU A 148 8.27 12.21 -15.65
N ARG A 149 7.49 12.09 -16.73
CA ARG A 149 8.00 12.19 -18.10
C ARG A 149 8.64 13.55 -18.37
N SER A 150 8.05 14.64 -17.85
CA SER A 150 8.64 15.99 -17.93
C SER A 150 9.98 16.12 -17.19
N ARG A 151 10.27 15.21 -16.25
CA ARG A 151 11.55 15.12 -15.52
C ARG A 151 12.57 14.18 -16.17
N GLY A 152 12.26 13.63 -17.35
CA GLY A 152 13.15 12.71 -18.07
C GLY A 152 13.02 11.24 -17.66
N PHE A 153 12.00 10.88 -16.87
CA PHE A 153 11.70 9.48 -16.57
C PHE A 153 11.32 8.72 -17.85
N SER A 154 11.77 7.46 -17.95
CA SER A 154 11.50 6.59 -19.09
C SER A 154 11.02 5.22 -18.62
N LEU A 155 9.78 4.88 -18.96
CA LEU A 155 9.25 3.53 -18.72
C LEU A 155 10.07 2.47 -19.45
N LYS A 156 10.50 2.73 -20.70
CA LYS A 156 11.36 1.81 -21.46
C LYS A 156 12.64 1.49 -20.68
N LYS A 157 13.29 2.52 -20.11
CA LYS A 157 14.48 2.34 -19.28
C LYS A 157 14.17 1.51 -18.03
N LEU A 158 13.06 1.80 -17.36
CA LEU A 158 12.63 1.02 -16.20
C LEU A 158 12.45 -0.45 -16.56
N PHE A 159 11.63 -0.77 -17.57
CA PHE A 159 11.39 -2.14 -18.00
C PHE A 159 12.67 -2.86 -18.43
N SER A 160 13.59 -2.18 -19.12
CA SER A 160 14.87 -2.75 -19.53
C SER A 160 15.82 -3.07 -18.36
N SER A 161 15.60 -2.45 -17.20
CA SER A 161 16.44 -2.65 -16.01
C SER A 161 15.96 -3.79 -15.10
N LEU A 162 14.78 -4.35 -15.38
CA LEU A 162 14.14 -5.33 -14.51
C LEU A 162 14.85 -6.68 -14.59
N GLN A 163 15.25 -7.20 -13.44
CA GLN A 163 15.93 -8.49 -13.33
C GLN A 163 14.94 -9.59 -12.96
N TRP A 164 14.00 -9.88 -13.88
CA TRP A 164 12.86 -10.77 -13.65
C TRP A 164 13.24 -12.14 -13.08
N ILE A 165 14.25 -12.82 -13.66
CA ILE A 165 14.69 -14.14 -13.18
C ILE A 165 15.16 -14.08 -11.73
N ARG A 166 15.91 -13.03 -11.37
CA ARG A 166 16.45 -12.82 -10.02
C ARG A 166 15.36 -12.49 -9.01
N ASP A 167 14.26 -11.89 -9.46
CA ASP A 167 13.18 -11.41 -8.60
C ASP A 167 11.97 -12.36 -8.59
N LEU A 168 11.91 -13.35 -9.48
CA LEU A 168 10.81 -14.30 -9.60
C LEU A 168 10.56 -15.10 -8.33
N TRP A 169 11.62 -15.53 -7.62
CA TRP A 169 11.46 -16.27 -6.37
C TRP A 169 10.75 -15.45 -5.30
N ILE A 170 10.88 -14.11 -5.32
CA ILE A 170 10.16 -13.23 -4.38
C ILE A 170 8.66 -13.34 -4.67
N ILE A 171 8.28 -13.30 -5.94
CA ILE A 171 6.87 -13.43 -6.35
C ILE A 171 6.33 -14.78 -5.89
N VAL A 172 7.05 -15.87 -6.18
CA VAL A 172 6.62 -17.24 -5.83
C VAL A 172 6.54 -17.45 -4.32
N ALA A 173 7.53 -16.99 -3.55
CA ALA A 173 7.55 -17.19 -2.10
C ALA A 173 6.39 -16.46 -1.41
N TYR A 174 6.12 -15.21 -1.79
CA TYR A 174 5.01 -14.46 -1.22
C TYR A 174 3.66 -14.97 -1.70
N TRP A 175 3.55 -15.37 -2.96
CA TRP A 175 2.34 -16.05 -3.43
C TRP A 175 2.04 -17.29 -2.61
N ALA A 176 3.04 -18.14 -2.37
CA ALA A 176 2.84 -19.35 -1.58
C ALA A 176 2.39 -19.02 -0.15
N LEU A 177 3.01 -18.03 0.50
CA LEU A 177 2.60 -17.59 1.83
C LEU A 177 1.17 -17.05 1.84
N ASP A 178 0.80 -16.26 0.85
CA ASP A 178 -0.50 -15.60 0.79
C ASP A 178 -1.62 -16.55 0.33
N PHE A 179 -1.30 -17.55 -0.49
CA PHE A 179 -2.23 -18.59 -0.93
C PHE A 179 -2.46 -19.66 0.15
N PHE A 180 -1.38 -20.20 0.73
CA PHE A 180 -1.50 -21.25 1.74
C PHE A 180 -1.81 -20.71 3.15
N GLY A 181 -1.43 -19.46 3.46
CA GLY A 181 -1.66 -18.85 4.78
C GLY A 181 -3.14 -18.90 5.22
N PRO A 182 -4.08 -18.36 4.42
CA PRO A 182 -5.52 -18.41 4.73
C PRO A 182 -6.07 -19.83 4.85
N ILE A 183 -5.63 -20.75 3.99
CA ILE A 183 -6.03 -22.17 4.02
C ILE A 183 -5.59 -22.81 5.34
N LEU A 184 -4.34 -22.60 5.75
CA LEU A 184 -3.78 -23.12 6.99
C LEU A 184 -4.38 -22.46 8.23
N ALA A 185 -4.86 -21.21 8.11
CA ALA A 185 -5.54 -20.47 9.17
C ALA A 185 -7.04 -20.79 9.28
N GLY A 186 -7.57 -21.70 8.46
CA GLY A 186 -8.97 -22.11 8.50
C GLY A 186 -9.96 -21.12 7.87
N ALA A 187 -9.49 -20.17 7.07
CA ALA A 187 -10.35 -19.27 6.30
C ALA A 187 -10.95 -20.02 5.09
N THR A 188 -12.00 -20.81 5.33
CA THR A 188 -12.61 -21.72 4.34
C THR A 188 -13.53 -21.04 3.31
N ASP A 189 -13.81 -19.74 3.46
CA ASP A 189 -14.59 -18.97 2.48
C ASP A 189 -13.88 -18.82 1.12
N PHE A 190 -12.61 -19.22 1.03
CA PHE A 190 -11.87 -19.34 -0.23
C PHE A 190 -12.55 -20.29 -1.25
N ILE A 191 -13.41 -21.20 -0.80
CA ILE A 191 -14.02 -22.27 -1.62
C ILE A 191 -15.57 -22.23 -1.61
N GLY A 192 -16.21 -21.34 -0.83
CA GLY A 192 -17.66 -21.35 -0.65
C GLY A 192 -18.40 -20.15 -1.26
N GLY A 193 -19.33 -20.40 -2.18
CA GLY A 193 -20.39 -19.43 -2.53
C GLY A 193 -20.31 -18.76 -3.91
N ILE A 194 -19.31 -19.07 -4.74
CA ILE A 194 -19.23 -18.63 -6.15
C ILE A 194 -18.92 -19.80 -7.07
N THR A 195 -19.51 -19.83 -8.27
CA THR A 195 -19.27 -20.91 -9.24
C THR A 195 -17.87 -20.79 -9.86
N ALA A 196 -17.37 -21.88 -10.46
CA ALA A 196 -16.10 -21.84 -11.21
C ALA A 196 -16.13 -20.81 -12.37
N SER A 197 -17.29 -20.62 -13.00
CA SER A 197 -17.50 -19.60 -14.05
C SER A 197 -17.37 -18.19 -13.50
N GLN A 198 -18.05 -17.92 -12.38
CA GLN A 198 -17.95 -16.64 -11.69
C GLN A 198 -16.53 -16.35 -11.22
N TYR A 199 -15.83 -17.35 -10.70
CA TYR A 199 -14.43 -17.22 -10.31
C TYR A 199 -13.53 -16.88 -11.51
N ALA A 200 -13.68 -17.61 -12.62
CA ALA A 200 -12.88 -17.41 -13.83
C ALA A 200 -13.07 -16.02 -14.47
N GLN A 201 -14.25 -15.41 -14.31
CA GLN A 201 -14.55 -14.06 -14.81
C GLN A 201 -14.21 -12.97 -13.77
N GLY A 202 -14.55 -13.21 -12.50
CA GLY A 202 -14.44 -12.25 -11.42
C GLY A 202 -13.00 -11.96 -11.00
N VAL A 203 -12.13 -12.98 -11.00
CA VAL A 203 -10.71 -12.80 -10.66
C VAL A 203 -10.00 -11.85 -11.64
N PRO A 204 -10.03 -12.07 -12.98
CA PRO A 204 -9.43 -11.14 -13.94
C PRO A 204 -10.03 -9.73 -13.86
N LEU A 205 -11.34 -9.62 -13.68
CA LEU A 205 -12.01 -8.32 -13.55
C LEU A 205 -11.54 -7.58 -12.30
N GLY A 206 -11.52 -8.26 -11.15
CA GLY A 206 -11.06 -7.68 -9.88
C GLY A 206 -9.59 -7.25 -9.97
N ILE A 207 -8.72 -8.08 -10.55
CA ILE A 207 -7.32 -7.70 -10.82
C ILE A 207 -7.27 -6.45 -11.69
N PHE A 208 -8.02 -6.40 -12.79
CA PHE A 208 -8.00 -5.27 -13.70
C PHE A 208 -8.47 -3.97 -13.04
N VAL A 209 -9.61 -4.01 -12.35
CA VAL A 209 -10.20 -2.85 -11.69
C VAL A 209 -9.32 -2.36 -10.54
N ASN A 210 -8.85 -3.27 -9.66
CA ASN A 210 -7.96 -2.91 -8.56
C ASN A 210 -6.57 -2.47 -9.05
N ALA A 211 -6.07 -3.01 -10.16
CA ALA A 211 -4.85 -2.54 -10.78
C ALA A 211 -4.97 -1.06 -11.18
N LEU A 212 -6.09 -0.68 -11.78
CA LEU A 212 -6.35 0.70 -12.19
C LEU A 212 -6.55 1.63 -10.98
N GLY A 213 -7.47 1.30 -10.08
CA GLY A 213 -7.89 2.19 -9.01
C GLY A 213 -6.98 2.21 -7.77
N ALA A 214 -6.20 1.16 -7.51
CA ALA A 214 -5.37 1.08 -6.30
C ALA A 214 -3.89 0.77 -6.62
N GLY A 215 -3.63 -0.28 -7.39
CA GLY A 215 -2.28 -0.80 -7.59
C GLY A 215 -1.36 0.14 -8.39
N LEU A 216 -1.80 0.63 -9.56
CA LEU A 216 -1.05 1.60 -10.35
C LEU A 216 -0.84 2.94 -9.63
N PRO A 217 -1.85 3.52 -8.94
CA PRO A 217 -1.66 4.67 -8.05
C PRO A 217 -0.49 4.52 -7.08
N VAL A 218 -0.43 3.39 -6.37
CA VAL A 218 0.65 3.11 -5.41
C VAL A 218 1.98 2.92 -6.16
N VAL A 219 2.00 2.12 -7.23
CA VAL A 219 3.19 1.94 -8.09
C VAL A 219 3.79 3.28 -8.51
N VAL A 220 2.97 4.22 -8.98
CA VAL A 220 3.46 5.51 -9.48
C VAL A 220 3.85 6.42 -8.32
N MET A 221 2.93 6.76 -7.43
CA MET A 221 3.16 7.77 -6.40
C MET A 221 4.19 7.34 -5.36
N MET A 222 4.10 6.11 -4.88
CA MET A 222 4.99 5.61 -3.85
C MET A 222 6.29 5.08 -4.46
N HIS A 223 6.21 4.19 -5.45
CA HIS A 223 7.37 3.43 -5.91
C HIS A 223 8.18 4.08 -7.03
N MET A 224 7.55 4.87 -7.91
CA MET A 224 8.24 5.59 -8.99
C MET A 224 8.53 7.05 -8.63
N ILE A 225 7.72 7.66 -7.76
CA ILE A 225 7.90 9.04 -7.31
C ILE A 225 8.62 9.05 -5.96
N PHE A 226 7.93 8.80 -4.86
CA PHE A 226 8.41 9.10 -3.52
C PHE A 226 9.69 8.33 -3.13
N ILE A 227 9.68 7.00 -3.21
CA ILE A 227 10.80 6.15 -2.77
C ILE A 227 12.12 6.53 -3.46
N PRO A 228 12.20 6.66 -4.80
CA PRO A 228 13.44 7.07 -5.47
C PRO A 228 14.02 8.40 -4.98
N ARG A 229 13.17 9.39 -4.64
CA ARG A 229 13.64 10.69 -4.11
C ARG A 229 14.18 10.53 -2.71
N VAL A 230 13.46 9.84 -1.83
CA VAL A 230 13.90 9.63 -0.44
C VAL A 230 15.18 8.79 -0.41
N ALA A 231 15.31 7.79 -1.28
CA ALA A 231 16.45 6.88 -1.31
C ALA A 231 17.77 7.54 -1.77
N ILE A 232 17.72 8.66 -2.50
CA ILE A 232 18.94 9.42 -2.82
C ILE A 232 19.32 10.44 -1.73
N LEU A 233 18.37 10.84 -0.89
CA LEU A 233 18.58 11.75 0.23
C LEU A 233 19.08 11.00 1.46
N VAL A 234 18.55 9.80 1.69
CA VAL A 234 18.80 9.00 2.90
C VAL A 234 19.52 7.71 2.56
N LYS A 235 20.70 7.48 3.16
CA LYS A 235 21.51 6.27 2.92
C LYS A 235 20.95 5.01 3.59
N ASN A 236 20.11 5.19 4.61
CA ASN A 236 19.59 4.12 5.44
C ASN A 236 18.32 3.51 4.81
N LYS A 237 18.41 2.24 4.40
CA LYS A 237 17.28 1.53 3.77
C LYS A 237 16.05 1.44 4.66
N LEU A 238 16.21 1.21 5.97
CA LEU A 238 15.07 1.13 6.89
C LEU A 238 14.35 2.48 7.01
N THR A 239 15.08 3.59 6.95
CA THR A 239 14.46 4.92 6.92
C THR A 239 13.64 5.13 5.65
N VAL A 240 14.16 4.74 4.49
CA VAL A 240 13.41 4.81 3.22
C VAL A 240 12.15 3.95 3.29
N ILE A 241 12.27 2.74 3.85
CA ILE A 241 11.14 1.81 4.02
C ILE A 241 10.09 2.37 4.98
N LEU A 242 10.50 2.88 6.14
CA LEU A 242 9.61 3.47 7.14
C LEU A 242 8.89 4.70 6.59
N LEU A 243 9.62 5.60 5.91
CA LEU A 243 9.00 6.76 5.25
C LEU A 243 8.05 6.33 4.14
N GLY A 244 8.37 5.27 3.38
CA GLY A 244 7.46 4.66 2.42
C GLY A 244 6.19 4.12 3.08
N GLY A 245 6.32 3.50 4.25
CA GLY A 245 5.19 3.08 5.07
C GLY A 245 4.28 4.23 5.47
N LEU A 246 4.86 5.30 6.03
CA LEU A 246 4.11 6.50 6.40
C LEU A 246 3.47 7.19 5.19
N PHE A 247 4.14 7.17 4.03
CA PHE A 247 3.54 7.67 2.79
C PHE A 247 2.32 6.85 2.38
N TYR A 248 2.40 5.52 2.53
CA TYR A 248 1.28 4.63 2.26
C TYR A 248 0.12 4.84 3.24
N SER A 249 0.37 5.12 4.53
CA SER A 249 -0.72 5.40 5.45
C SER A 249 -1.52 6.65 5.06
N VAL A 250 -0.90 7.63 4.38
CA VAL A 250 -1.63 8.80 3.83
C VAL A 250 -2.62 8.39 2.74
N PHE A 251 -2.28 7.41 1.90
CA PHE A 251 -3.23 6.86 0.91
C PHE A 251 -4.45 6.22 1.57
N SER A 252 -4.28 5.65 2.75
CA SER A 252 -5.28 4.85 3.43
C SER A 252 -6.11 5.61 4.47
N VAL A 253 -5.95 6.93 4.58
CA VAL A 253 -6.73 7.74 5.54
C VAL A 253 -8.24 7.64 5.26
N PHE A 254 -8.63 7.37 4.02
CA PHE A 254 -10.04 7.21 3.63
C PHE A 254 -10.37 5.80 3.14
N ASP A 255 -9.67 4.77 3.66
CA ASP A 255 -9.96 3.36 3.33
C ASP A 255 -11.21 2.84 4.06
N GLN A 256 -11.71 1.69 3.60
CA GLN A 256 -12.96 1.06 4.05
C GLN A 256 -13.05 0.90 5.58
N GLY A 257 -14.15 1.40 6.14
CA GLY A 257 -14.49 1.28 7.55
C GLY A 257 -13.83 2.31 8.46
N VAL A 258 -13.11 3.30 7.93
CA VAL A 258 -12.81 4.52 8.69
C VAL A 258 -14.07 5.37 8.83
N ASP A 259 -14.15 6.15 9.89
CA ASP A 259 -15.28 7.02 10.15
C ASP A 259 -14.80 8.31 10.83
N TYR A 260 -15.16 9.45 10.24
CA TYR A 260 -14.79 10.79 10.69
C TYR A 260 -16.01 11.62 11.15
N SER A 261 -17.15 10.97 11.41
CA SER A 261 -18.40 11.60 11.83
C SER A 261 -18.31 12.32 13.17
N THR A 262 -17.44 11.86 14.06
CA THR A 262 -17.16 12.47 15.36
C THR A 262 -15.66 12.52 15.62
N LEU A 263 -15.24 13.40 16.55
CA LEU A 263 -13.83 13.51 16.92
C LEU A 263 -13.27 12.19 17.46
N ASP A 264 -14.03 11.51 18.32
CA ASP A 264 -13.58 10.28 18.98
C ASP A 264 -13.34 9.15 17.96
N ILE A 265 -14.31 8.92 17.08
CA ILE A 265 -14.23 7.89 16.02
C ILE A 265 -13.17 8.27 14.97
N GLY A 266 -13.06 9.57 14.65
CA GLY A 266 -12.04 10.07 13.72
C GLY A 266 -10.62 9.89 14.25
N LEU A 267 -10.41 10.11 15.56
CA LEU A 267 -9.12 9.90 16.20
C LEU A 267 -8.73 8.43 16.25
N THR A 268 -9.68 7.53 16.54
CA THR A 268 -9.42 6.08 16.54
C THR A 268 -9.18 5.57 15.12
N SER A 269 -9.96 6.02 14.13
CA SER A 269 -9.75 5.74 12.69
C SER A 269 -8.35 6.15 12.23
N PHE A 270 -7.99 7.41 12.46
CA PHE A 270 -6.70 7.95 12.01
C PHE A 270 -5.52 7.24 12.68
N ALA A 271 -5.56 7.08 14.00
CA ALA A 271 -4.50 6.43 14.75
C ALA A 271 -4.33 4.96 14.33
N TYR A 272 -5.45 4.26 14.11
CA TYR A 272 -5.47 2.89 13.60
C TYR A 272 -4.84 2.77 12.19
N VAL A 273 -5.22 3.66 11.27
CA VAL A 273 -4.66 3.70 9.91
C VAL A 273 -3.15 3.94 9.95
N VAL A 274 -2.69 4.93 10.71
CA VAL A 274 -1.25 5.20 10.82
C VAL A 274 -0.52 4.01 11.43
N MET A 275 -1.06 3.40 12.48
CA MET A 275 -0.49 2.21 13.12
C MET A 275 -0.34 1.06 12.13
N THR A 276 -1.41 0.68 11.44
CA THR A 276 -1.47 -0.56 10.64
C THR A 276 -0.93 -0.38 9.23
N GLN A 277 -1.36 0.68 8.54
CA GLN A 277 -1.02 0.89 7.13
C GLN A 277 0.44 1.33 6.96
N THR A 278 1.06 1.91 7.99
CA THR A 278 2.52 2.10 7.97
C THR A 278 3.24 0.76 7.83
N LEU A 279 2.83 -0.28 8.57
CA LEU A 279 3.49 -1.59 8.53
C LEU A 279 3.25 -2.29 7.17
N VAL A 280 2.03 -2.22 6.65
CA VAL A 280 1.70 -2.71 5.29
C VAL A 280 2.54 -1.99 4.23
N GLY A 281 2.60 -0.67 4.30
CA GLY A 281 3.36 0.17 3.39
C GLY A 281 4.87 -0.06 3.49
N MET A 282 5.41 -0.32 4.68
CA MET A 282 6.81 -0.73 4.86
C MET A 282 7.09 -2.04 4.11
N GLY A 283 6.18 -3.00 4.19
CA GLY A 283 6.26 -4.24 3.42
C GLY A 283 6.33 -3.98 1.92
N LYS A 284 5.37 -3.21 1.39
CA LYS A 284 5.34 -2.78 -0.01
C LYS A 284 6.64 -2.08 -0.42
N ALA A 285 7.07 -1.08 0.35
CA ALA A 285 8.28 -0.28 0.09
C ALA A 285 9.53 -1.15 -0.02
N THR A 286 9.63 -2.18 0.83
CA THR A 286 10.81 -3.05 0.89
C THR A 286 11.08 -3.72 -0.45
N PHE A 287 10.04 -4.23 -1.14
CA PHE A 287 10.19 -4.84 -2.46
C PHE A 287 10.94 -3.93 -3.44
N THR A 288 10.54 -2.66 -3.54
CA THR A 288 11.22 -1.72 -4.45
C THR A 288 12.58 -1.30 -3.94
N VAL A 289 12.74 -1.07 -2.64
CA VAL A 289 14.04 -0.68 -2.05
C VAL A 289 15.14 -1.73 -2.28
N VAL A 290 14.77 -3.02 -2.31
CA VAL A 290 15.74 -4.12 -2.48
C VAL A 290 15.87 -4.64 -3.91
N THR A 291 14.88 -4.41 -4.77
CA THR A 291 14.90 -4.87 -6.18
C THR A 291 15.22 -3.73 -7.15
N GLY A 292 14.84 -2.50 -6.83
CA GLY A 292 14.74 -1.38 -7.76
C GLY A 292 13.53 -1.44 -8.70
N ASN A 293 12.75 -2.52 -8.62
CA ASN A 293 11.63 -2.83 -9.50
C ASN A 293 10.30 -2.54 -8.76
N PRO A 294 9.50 -1.57 -9.23
CA PRO A 294 8.22 -1.25 -8.61
C PRO A 294 7.16 -2.32 -8.93
N PHE A 295 7.34 -3.16 -9.95
CA PHE A 295 6.34 -4.15 -10.32
C PHE A 295 6.38 -5.43 -9.49
N ILE A 296 7.46 -5.68 -8.73
CA ILE A 296 7.52 -6.88 -7.87
C ILE A 296 6.43 -6.82 -6.80
N HIS A 297 6.30 -5.70 -6.09
CA HIS A 297 5.20 -5.57 -5.11
C HIS A 297 3.84 -5.64 -5.81
N PHE A 298 3.69 -5.01 -6.98
CA PHE A 298 2.42 -4.96 -7.71
C PHE A 298 1.96 -6.36 -8.12
N ILE A 299 2.83 -7.15 -8.73
CA ILE A 299 2.51 -8.52 -9.13
C ILE A 299 2.23 -9.35 -7.87
N THR A 300 3.15 -9.33 -6.91
CA THR A 300 3.06 -10.15 -5.70
C THR A 300 1.80 -9.85 -4.89
N LEU A 301 1.45 -8.59 -4.69
CA LEU A 301 0.40 -8.18 -3.74
C LEU A 301 -0.92 -7.77 -4.40
N HIS A 302 -0.96 -7.50 -5.71
CA HIS A 302 -2.18 -7.04 -6.40
C HIS A 302 -2.63 -7.92 -7.56
N ILE A 303 -1.77 -8.81 -8.08
CA ILE A 303 -2.16 -9.74 -9.16
C ILE A 303 -2.26 -11.17 -8.63
N VAL A 304 -1.28 -11.56 -7.82
CA VAL A 304 -1.07 -12.94 -7.43
C VAL A 304 -1.57 -13.21 -5.99
N SER A 305 -1.83 -12.17 -5.21
CA SER A 305 -2.29 -12.25 -3.82
C SER A 305 -3.67 -12.92 -3.66
N ALA A 306 -3.87 -13.63 -2.55
CA ALA A 306 -5.15 -14.18 -2.13
C ALA A 306 -6.21 -13.11 -1.83
N ARG A 307 -5.82 -11.82 -1.72
CA ARG A 307 -6.77 -10.69 -1.70
C ARG A 307 -7.65 -10.63 -2.94
N VAL A 308 -7.15 -11.13 -4.07
CA VAL A 308 -7.92 -11.18 -5.33
C VAL A 308 -9.20 -12.01 -5.17
N PRO A 309 -9.16 -13.26 -4.65
CA PRO A 309 -10.36 -14.01 -4.26
C PRO A 309 -11.33 -13.29 -3.31
N PHE A 310 -10.85 -12.51 -2.33
CA PHE A 310 -11.72 -11.80 -1.39
C PHE A 310 -12.51 -10.68 -2.07
N ASP A 311 -11.86 -9.87 -2.91
CA ASP A 311 -12.53 -8.82 -3.68
C ASP A 311 -13.36 -9.40 -4.84
N THR A 312 -13.05 -10.62 -5.28
CA THR A 312 -13.71 -11.29 -6.42
C THR A 312 -15.21 -11.42 -6.20
N ARG A 313 -15.66 -11.75 -4.98
CA ARG A 313 -17.09 -11.87 -4.68
C ARG A 313 -17.83 -10.55 -4.84
N MET A 314 -17.25 -9.46 -4.33
CA MET A 314 -17.78 -8.10 -4.49
C MET A 314 -17.94 -7.74 -5.98
N TYR A 315 -16.90 -7.96 -6.78
CA TYR A 315 -16.97 -7.65 -8.21
C TYR A 315 -17.91 -8.57 -8.99
N ILE A 316 -18.01 -9.87 -8.64
CA ILE A 316 -19.01 -10.78 -9.22
C ILE A 316 -20.41 -10.23 -9.02
N GLU A 317 -20.71 -9.75 -7.82
CA GLU A 317 -22.01 -9.22 -7.46
C GLU A 317 -22.33 -7.91 -8.20
N ILE A 318 -21.44 -6.92 -8.10
CA ILE A 318 -21.60 -5.60 -8.74
C ILE A 318 -21.77 -5.75 -10.27
N PHE A 319 -20.97 -6.62 -10.89
CA PHE A 319 -20.99 -6.84 -12.33
C PHE A 319 -21.97 -7.92 -12.79
N LYS A 320 -22.69 -8.56 -11.85
CA LYS A 320 -23.69 -9.61 -12.11
C LYS A 320 -23.14 -10.75 -12.97
N LEU A 321 -21.92 -11.20 -12.65
CA LEU A 321 -21.23 -12.28 -13.37
C LEU A 321 -21.91 -13.63 -13.10
N LYS A 322 -21.94 -14.49 -14.13
CA LYS A 322 -22.63 -15.79 -14.13
C LYS A 322 -21.66 -16.97 -14.14
#